data_AF-A0A950WRV6-F1
#
_entry.id   AF-A0A950WRV6-F1
#
_cell.length_a   1.000
_cell.length_b   1.000
_cell.length_c   1.000
_cell.angle_alpha   90.00
_cell.angle_beta   90.00
_cell.angle_gamma   90.00
#
_symmetry.space_group_name_H-M   'P 1'
#
loop_
_entity.id
_entity.type
_entity.pdbx_description
1 polymer ?
#
loop_
_entity_poly.entity_id
_entity_poly.type
_entity_poly.pdbx_seq_one_letter_code
_entity_poly.pdbx_strand_id
1 'polypeptide(L)' 'IKIGKAGRNRWKGVRPQTRGVAMNPVDHPLGGGEGKSSGGRHPVSPWGKPEGRTRQKDKDSDRLIIRRRRTRGSRR' A
#
# COMPACT_ATOMS: atom_id res chain seq x y z
N ILE A 1 20.33 10.19 -1.48
CA ILE A 1 19.91 11.60 -1.64
C ILE A 1 18.77 11.89 -0.65
N LYS A 2 18.94 12.84 0.27
CA LYS A 2 17.84 13.30 1.14
C LYS A 2 17.01 14.35 0.38
N ILE A 3 15.68 14.22 0.39
CA ILE A 3 14.77 15.11 -0.37
C ILE A 3 14.67 16.49 0.30
N GLY A 4 14.66 16.54 1.64
CA GLY A 4 14.68 17.78 2.44
C GLY A 4 13.31 18.43 2.57
N LYS A 5 12.76 18.99 1.48
CA LYS A 5 11.50 19.74 1.48
C LYS A 5 10.42 19.14 0.57
N ALA A 6 9.16 19.39 0.89
CA ALA A 6 8.01 18.94 0.10
C ALA A 6 8.08 19.40 -1.38
N GLY A 7 8.53 20.63 -1.63
CA GLY A 7 8.66 21.18 -2.99
C GLY A 7 9.58 20.36 -3.91
N ARG A 8 10.62 19.71 -3.37
CA ARG A 8 11.51 18.86 -4.19
C ARG A 8 10.81 17.58 -4.65
N ASN A 9 9.82 17.07 -3.91
CA ASN A 9 8.95 15.98 -4.37
C ASN A 9 7.97 16.45 -5.44
N ARG A 10 7.46 17.68 -5.33
CA ARG A 10 6.58 18.28 -6.34
C ARG A 10 7.29 18.42 -7.69
N TRP A 11 8.56 18.84 -7.70
CA TRP A 11 9.38 18.89 -8.93
C TRP A 11 9.62 17.53 -9.57
N LYS A 12 9.55 16.44 -8.80
CA LYS A 12 9.61 15.06 -9.29
C LYS A 12 8.24 14.51 -9.75
N GLY A 13 7.19 15.35 -9.80
CA GLY A 13 5.84 14.94 -10.18
C GLY A 13 5.02 14.27 -9.07
N VAL A 14 5.59 14.04 -7.88
CA VAL A 14 4.87 13.38 -6.78
C VAL A 14 3.94 14.39 -6.08
N ARG A 15 2.65 14.06 -6.00
CA ARG A 15 1.62 14.87 -5.31
C ARG A 15 1.45 14.41 -3.85
N PRO A 16 0.94 15.26 -2.94
CA PRO A 16 0.57 14.82 -1.60
C PRO A 16 -0.51 13.72 -1.68
N GLN A 17 -0.43 12.74 -0.78
CA GLN A 17 -1.42 11.68 -0.62
C GLN A 17 -1.92 11.66 0.83
N THR A 18 -3.23 11.60 1.01
CA THR A 18 -3.88 11.59 2.32
C THR A 18 -3.93 10.16 2.88
N ARG A 19 -3.84 10.01 4.21
CA ARG A 19 -3.96 8.70 4.88
C ARG A 19 -5.41 8.23 4.90
N GLY A 20 -5.66 6.94 4.71
CA GLY A 20 -7.02 6.35 4.73
C GLY A 20 -7.76 6.56 6.06
N VAL A 21 -7.06 6.51 7.20
CA VAL A 21 -7.63 6.77 8.53
C VAL A 21 -8.07 8.21 8.76
N ALA A 22 -7.65 9.15 7.90
CA ALA A 22 -8.07 10.55 7.96
C ALA A 22 -9.28 10.82 7.05
N MET A 23 -9.77 9.81 6.33
CA MET A 23 -10.90 9.92 5.42
C MET A 23 -12.20 9.49 6.12
N ASN A 24 -13.35 9.79 5.50
CA ASN A 24 -14.64 9.31 5.98
C ASN A 24 -14.84 7.82 5.63
N PRO A 25 -15.76 7.10 6.30
CA PRO A 25 -16.05 5.70 6.00
C PRO A 25 -16.50 5.43 4.55
N VAL A 26 -17.09 6.43 3.88
CA VAL A 26 -17.51 6.34 2.47
C VAL A 26 -16.33 6.32 1.50
N ASP A 27 -15.21 6.96 1.86
CA ASP A 27 -14.06 7.16 0.99
C ASP A 27 -13.02 6.05 1.13
N HIS A 28 -12.83 5.55 2.35
CA HIS A 28 -11.84 4.52 2.65
C HIS A 28 -12.38 3.52 3.67
N PRO A 29 -12.13 2.21 3.50
CA PRO A 29 -12.50 1.19 4.49
C PRO A 29 -11.82 1.32 5.87
N LEU A 30 -10.92 2.29 6.04
CA LEU A 30 -10.21 2.57 7.29
C LEU A 30 -10.64 3.92 7.88
N GLY A 31 -11.57 4.62 7.21
CA GLY A 31 -12.02 5.94 7.57
C GLY A 31 -13.06 5.92 8.68
N GLY A 32 -13.23 7.08 9.33
CA GLY A 32 -14.18 7.31 10.41
C GLY A 32 -13.69 6.93 11.82
N GLY A 33 -14.66 6.88 12.74
CA GLY A 33 -14.44 6.85 14.18
C GLY A 33 -14.36 8.25 14.79
N GLU A 34 -14.54 8.33 16.11
CA GLU A 34 -14.35 9.57 16.86
C GLU A 34 -12.88 9.70 17.27
N GLY A 35 -12.24 10.80 16.87
CA GLY A 35 -10.81 11.02 17.12
C GLY A 35 -9.89 10.14 16.25
N LYS A 36 -8.68 9.87 16.74
CA LYS A 36 -7.68 9.07 15.99
C LYS A 36 -7.96 7.58 16.18
N SER A 37 -8.14 6.86 15.08
CA SER A 37 -8.28 5.41 15.08
C SER A 37 -7.14 4.73 14.30
N SER A 38 -6.95 3.43 14.56
CA SER A 38 -6.10 2.55 13.75
C SER A 38 -6.84 1.97 12.54
N GLY A 39 -8.02 2.50 12.21
CA GLY A 39 -8.90 2.04 11.11
C GLY A 39 -9.84 0.88 11.45
N GLY A 40 -9.81 0.34 12.68
CA GLY A 40 -10.80 -0.63 13.19
C GLY A 40 -10.85 -1.99 12.48
N ARG A 41 -9.91 -2.28 11.58
CA ARG A 41 -9.86 -3.48 10.72
C ARG A 41 -8.40 -3.78 10.32
N HIS A 42 -8.14 -5.00 9.86
CA HIS A 42 -6.92 -5.32 9.12
C HIS A 42 -6.68 -4.34 7.95
N PRO A 43 -5.42 -3.96 7.67
CA PRO A 43 -5.10 -3.01 6.60
C PRO A 43 -5.57 -3.46 5.22
N VAL A 44 -6.19 -2.54 4.49
CA VAL A 44 -6.71 -2.76 3.14
C VAL A 44 -6.44 -1.53 2.27
N SER A 45 -6.45 -1.75 0.96
CA SER A 45 -6.44 -0.68 -0.04
C SER A 45 -7.74 0.15 0.00
N PRO A 46 -7.80 1.32 -0.66
CA PRO A 46 -9.02 2.13 -0.74
C PRO A 46 -10.22 1.38 -1.35
N TRP A 47 -9.95 0.36 -2.16
CA TRP A 47 -10.97 -0.52 -2.76
C TRP A 47 -11.23 -1.80 -1.95
N GLY A 48 -10.77 -1.87 -0.70
CA GLY A 48 -11.04 -2.99 0.21
C GLY A 48 -10.21 -4.26 -0.03
N LYS A 49 -9.31 -4.29 -1.02
CA LYS A 49 -8.43 -5.45 -1.24
C LYS A 49 -7.37 -5.53 -0.12
N PRO A 50 -7.20 -6.70 0.54
CA PRO A 50 -6.19 -6.89 1.58
C PRO A 50 -4.77 -6.91 1.02
N GLU A 51 -3.78 -6.67 1.88
CA GLU A 51 -2.37 -6.84 1.54
C GLU A 51 -2.04 -8.33 1.34
N GLY A 52 -1.30 -8.65 0.28
CA GLY A 52 -0.93 -10.02 -0.04
C GLY A 52 -0.18 -10.15 -1.36
N ARG A 53 0.09 -11.39 -1.79
CA ARG A 53 0.66 -11.64 -3.12
C ARG A 53 -0.37 -11.29 -4.19
N THR A 54 -0.05 -10.30 -5.02
CA THR A 54 -0.93 -9.81 -6.10
C THR A 54 -0.69 -10.48 -7.45
N ARG A 55 0.33 -11.33 -7.56
CA ARG A 55 0.62 -12.08 -8.79
C ARG A 55 -0.45 -13.16 -9.00
N GLN A 56 -1.03 -13.19 -10.20
CA GLN A 56 -1.88 -14.29 -10.65
C GLN A 56 -1.09 -15.60 -10.71
N LYS A 57 -1.67 -16.69 -10.19
CA LYS A 57 -0.95 -17.96 -9.95
C LYS A 57 -0.54 -18.69 -11.22
N ASP A 58 -1.33 -18.56 -12.29
CA ASP A 58 -1.23 -19.42 -13.48
C ASP A 58 -0.81 -18.64 -14.74
N LYS A 59 0.10 -17.66 -14.59
CA LYS A 59 0.65 -16.96 -15.76
C LYS A 59 1.67 -17.85 -16.45
N ASP A 60 1.65 -17.92 -17.78
CA ASP A 60 2.60 -18.76 -18.54
C ASP A 60 4.07 -18.43 -18.25
N SER A 61 4.36 -17.17 -17.92
CA SER A 61 5.70 -16.73 -17.53
C SER A 61 6.20 -17.36 -16.23
N ASP A 62 5.35 -17.95 -15.37
CA ASP A 62 5.78 -18.67 -14.17
C ASP A 62 6.69 -19.86 -14.51
N ARG A 63 6.50 -20.50 -15.67
CA ARG A 63 7.35 -21.62 -16.13
C ARG A 63 8.81 -21.19 -16.35
N LEU A 64 9.03 -19.92 -16.68
CA LEU A 64 10.36 -19.36 -16.95
C LEU A 64 11.05 -18.82 -15.69
N ILE A 65 10.37 -18.78 -14.55
CA ILE A 65 10.86 -18.11 -13.34
C ILE A 65 11.45 -19.13 -12.38
N ILE A 66 12.78 -19.13 -12.29
CA ILE A 66 13.55 -20.05 -11.44
C ILE A 66 13.31 -19.79 -9.95
N ARG A 67 13.23 -18.52 -9.53
CA ARG A 67 13.00 -18.16 -8.12
C ARG A 67 12.34 -16.80 -7.95
N ARG A 68 11.57 -16.66 -6.88
CA ARG A 68 11.00 -15.38 -6.45
C ARG A 68 12.04 -14.49 -5.75
N ARG A 69 11.77 -13.18 -5.73
CA ARG A 69 12.51 -12.22 -4.89
C ARG A 69 12.32 -12.56 -3.41
N ARG A 70 13.41 -12.65 -2.66
CA ARG A 70 13.39 -12.77 -1.19
C ARG A 70 13.06 -11.41 -0.58
N THR A 71 12.17 -11.39 0.40
CA THR A 71 11.83 -10.20 1.20
C THR A 71 12.35 -10.38 2.61
N ARG A 72 12.65 -9.27 3.31
CA ARG A 72 13.06 -9.33 4.73
C ARG A 72 11.97 -10.08 5.52
N GLY A 73 12.36 -11.13 6.24
CA GLY A 73 11.44 -11.97 7.02
C GLY A 73 11.02 -13.29 6.34
N SER A 74 11.29 -13.50 5.04
CA SER A 74 11.03 -14.83 4.44
C SER A 74 12.14 -15.80 4.86
N ARG A 75 11.91 -16.61 5.90
CA ARG A 75 12.76 -17.77 6.20
C ARG A 75 12.51 -18.86 5.15
N ARG A 76 13.61 -19.37 4.57
CA ARG A 76 13.77 -20.29 3.42
C ARG A 76 13.60 -19.65 2.03
#